data_AF-A0A8D8S1Q4-F1
#
_entry.id   AF-A0A8D8S1Q4-F1
#
_cell.length_a   1.000
_cell.length_b   1.000
_cell.length_c   1.000
_cell.angle_alpha   90.00
_cell.angle_beta   90.00
_cell.angle_gamma   90.00
#
_symmetry.space_group_name_H-M   'P 1'
#
loop_
_entity.id
_entity.type
_entity.pdbx_description
1 polymer ?
#
loop_
_entity_poly.entity_id
_entity_poly.type
_entity_poly.pdbx_seq_one_letter_code
_entity_poly.pdbx_strand_id
1 'polypeptide(L)'
;MADAKKKSNKLTDEEVYNGFQNLRAEQRQIATKLSELEQELTEHKIVLDTLKDLDGDRRCFRLIGGVLCEKTVKDVIPTLTSNRDQLNTLITSLNEQLTKKGIEINEYKDKYDIQMQGNKSSAPPPKPESESGTRSAGVVVNPV
;
A
#
# COMPACT_ATOMS: atom_id res chain seq x y z
N MET A 1 -16.31 49.03 -25.07
CA MET A 1 -15.70 47.82 -25.66
C MET A 1 -14.38 47.61 -24.93
N ALA A 2 -14.35 46.84 -23.83
CA ALA A 2 -14.39 45.38 -23.75
C ALA A 2 -13.07 44.76 -24.23
N ASP A 3 -12.18 44.44 -23.28
CA ASP A 3 -11.21 43.35 -23.40
C ASP A 3 -10.76 42.91 -22.00
N ALA A 4 -11.64 42.16 -21.34
CA ALA A 4 -11.29 41.37 -20.16
C ALA A 4 -10.46 40.17 -20.63
N LYS A 5 -9.13 40.34 -20.60
CA LYS A 5 -8.14 39.32 -20.91
C LYS A 5 -8.31 38.14 -19.96
N LYS A 6 -9.04 37.11 -20.41
CA LYS A 6 -9.21 35.82 -19.73
C LYS A 6 -7.84 35.15 -19.62
N LYS A 7 -7.08 35.44 -18.57
CA LYS A 7 -5.87 34.69 -18.21
C LYS A 7 -6.31 33.28 -17.88
N SER A 8 -6.18 32.37 -18.85
CA SER A 8 -6.08 30.95 -18.53
C SER A 8 -4.85 30.81 -17.64
N ASN A 9 -5.07 30.59 -16.34
CA ASN A 9 -4.02 30.17 -15.42
C ASN A 9 -3.55 28.78 -15.88
N LYS A 10 -2.62 28.75 -16.84
CA LYS A 10 -1.89 27.55 -17.17
C LYS A 10 -0.89 27.37 -16.03
N LEU A 11 -1.06 26.30 -15.24
CA LEU A 11 -0.09 25.95 -14.21
C LEU A 11 1.29 25.80 -14.87
N THR A 12 2.34 26.14 -14.13
CA THR A 12 3.71 25.95 -14.61
C THR A 12 4.04 24.46 -14.67
N ASP A 13 5.00 24.07 -15.52
CA ASP A 13 5.42 22.66 -15.63
C ASP A 13 5.90 22.09 -14.27
N GLU A 14 6.49 22.94 -13.43
CA GLU A 14 6.89 22.59 -12.07
C GLU A 14 5.68 22.34 -11.15
N GLU A 15 4.66 23.20 -11.22
CA GLU A 15 3.41 23.00 -10.46
C GLU A 15 2.67 21.73 -10.89
N VAL A 16 2.66 21.43 -12.20
CA VAL A 16 2.07 20.20 -12.74
C VAL A 16 2.82 18.97 -12.22
N TYR A 17 4.15 18.98 -12.27
CA TYR A 17 4.96 17.88 -11.76
C TYR A 17 4.76 17.68 -10.26
N ASN A 18 4.77 18.75 -9.48
CA ASN A 18 4.54 18.69 -8.03
C ASN A 18 3.13 18.14 -7.72
N GLY A 19 2.11 18.57 -8.45
CA GLY A 19 0.75 18.04 -8.33
C GLY A 19 0.67 16.53 -8.59
N PHE A 20 1.33 16.06 -9.65
CA PHE A 20 1.40 14.64 -9.96
C PHE A 20 2.12 13.82 -8.89
N GLN A 21 3.23 14.34 -8.35
CA GLN A 21 3.97 13.68 -7.27
C GLN A 21 3.16 13.59 -5.98
N ASN A 22 2.35 14.62 -5.67
CA ASN A 22 1.43 14.61 -4.54
C ASN A 22 0.35 13.54 -4.72
N LEU A 23 -0.28 13.44 -5.90
CA LEU A 23 -1.27 12.39 -6.18
C LEU A 23 -0.69 10.98 -6.02
N ARG A 24 0.55 10.76 -6.47
CA ARG A 24 1.26 9.48 -6.28
C ARG A 24 1.66 9.23 -4.83
N ALA A 25 1.92 10.26 -4.05
CA ALA A 25 2.19 10.13 -2.62
C ALA A 25 0.92 9.71 -1.87
N GLU A 26 -0.21 10.35 -2.15
CA GLU A 26 -1.52 9.99 -1.60
C GLU A 26 -1.91 8.55 -1.94
N GLN A 27 -1.77 8.14 -3.21
CA GLN A 27 -2.04 6.76 -3.63
C GLN A 27 -1.20 5.75 -2.84
N ARG A 28 0.09 6.05 -2.64
CA ARG A 28 0.99 5.19 -1.84
C ARG A 28 0.58 5.12 -0.38
N GLN A 29 0.17 6.23 0.22
CA GLN A 29 -0.32 6.26 1.60
C GLN A 29 -1.57 5.39 1.77
N ILE A 30 -2.52 5.46 0.82
CA ILE A 30 -3.71 4.62 0.81
C ILE A 30 -3.32 3.15 0.71
N ALA A 31 -2.41 2.80 -0.20
CA ALA A 31 -1.94 1.42 -0.38
C ALA A 31 -1.25 0.86 0.88
N THR A 32 -0.40 1.65 1.54
CA THR A 32 0.23 1.26 2.81
C THR A 32 -0.84 1.01 3.88
N LYS A 33 -1.79 1.94 4.05
CA LYS A 33 -2.86 1.80 5.05
C LYS A 33 -3.74 0.57 4.77
N LEU A 34 -4.01 0.29 3.51
CA LEU A 34 -4.79 -0.86 3.08
C LEU A 34 -4.09 -2.17 3.46
N SER A 35 -2.79 -2.29 3.16
CA SER A 35 -2.00 -3.47 3.56
C SER A 35 -1.96 -3.68 5.08
N GLU A 36 -1.88 -2.60 5.87
CA GLU A 36 -1.94 -2.70 7.33
C GLU A 36 -3.29 -3.25 7.82
N LEU A 37 -4.41 -2.73 7.28
CA LEU A 37 -5.74 -3.17 7.68
C LEU A 37 -6.04 -4.60 7.21
N GLU A 38 -5.54 -5.02 6.05
CA GLU A 38 -5.67 -6.41 5.58
C GLU A 38 -4.94 -7.40 6.49
N GLN A 39 -3.78 -7.01 7.01
CA GLN A 39 -3.07 -7.81 8.00
C GLN A 39 -3.88 -7.90 9.31
N GLU A 40 -4.36 -6.78 9.83
CA GLU A 40 -5.19 -6.74 11.05
C GLU A 40 -6.45 -7.60 10.89
N LEU A 41 -7.13 -7.50 9.74
CA LEU A 41 -8.28 -8.33 9.41
C LEU A 41 -7.94 -9.84 9.44
N THR A 42 -6.79 -10.20 8.89
CA THR A 42 -6.32 -11.59 8.86
C THR A 42 -6.02 -12.10 10.27
N GLU A 43 -5.36 -11.30 11.09
CA GLU A 43 -5.10 -11.61 12.50
C GLU A 43 -6.41 -11.82 13.28
N HIS A 44 -7.41 -10.94 13.08
CA HIS A 44 -8.74 -11.10 13.68
C HIS A 44 -9.44 -12.40 13.26
N LYS A 45 -9.33 -12.80 11.99
CA LYS A 45 -9.89 -14.07 11.50
C LYS A 45 -9.24 -15.26 12.19
N ILE A 46 -7.91 -15.27 12.28
CA ILE A 46 -7.15 -16.34 12.95
C ILE A 46 -7.58 -16.45 14.42
N VAL A 47 -7.65 -15.34 15.14
CA VAL A 47 -8.06 -15.35 16.55
C VAL A 47 -9.47 -15.90 16.70
N LEU A 48 -10.43 -15.43 15.89
CA LEU A 48 -11.80 -15.95 15.92
C LEU A 48 -11.86 -17.46 15.62
N ASP A 49 -11.09 -17.93 14.65
CA ASP A 49 -11.00 -19.35 14.33
C ASP A 49 -10.43 -20.19 15.47
N THR A 50 -9.48 -19.66 16.24
CA THR A 50 -8.97 -20.38 17.43
C THR A 50 -9.92 -20.36 18.61
N LEU A 51 -10.81 -19.36 18.71
CA LEU A 51 -11.72 -19.19 19.84
C LEU A 51 -13.06 -19.92 19.66
N LYS A 52 -13.47 -20.22 18.42
CA LYS A 52 -14.80 -20.79 18.13
C LYS A 52 -15.05 -22.17 18.75
N ASP A 53 -14.01 -22.97 18.92
CA ASP A 53 -14.08 -24.33 19.48
C ASP A 53 -13.85 -24.36 21.01
N LEU A 54 -13.66 -23.18 21.63
CA LEU A 54 -13.47 -23.06 23.07
C LEU A 54 -14.81 -22.87 23.80
N ASP A 55 -14.83 -23.32 25.06
CA ASP A 55 -15.95 -23.07 25.95
C ASP A 55 -16.18 -21.57 26.15
N GLY A 56 -17.44 -21.13 26.01
CA GLY A 56 -17.85 -19.74 26.09
C GLY A 56 -17.63 -19.13 27.49
N ASP A 57 -17.71 -19.93 28.55
CA ASP A 57 -17.49 -19.50 29.93
C ASP A 57 -15.99 -19.48 30.32
N ARG A 58 -15.10 -19.93 29.43
CA ARG A 58 -13.67 -19.85 29.65
C ARG A 58 -13.24 -18.38 29.79
N ARG A 59 -12.41 -18.13 30.81
CA ARG A 59 -11.82 -16.80 31.04
C ARG A 59 -10.85 -16.42 29.92
N CYS A 60 -10.97 -15.18 29.49
CA CYS A 60 -10.15 -14.52 28.48
C CYS A 60 -9.59 -13.22 29.08
N PHE A 61 -8.38 -12.83 28.68
CA PHE A 61 -7.74 -11.61 29.16
C PHE A 61 -7.32 -10.74 27.99
N ARG A 62 -7.68 -9.46 28.05
CA ARG A 62 -7.25 -8.46 27.07
C ARG A 62 -6.24 -7.52 27.71
N LEU A 63 -5.06 -7.41 27.11
CA LEU A 63 -4.04 -6.44 27.53
C LEU A 63 -4.36 -5.06 26.93
N ILE A 64 -4.48 -4.04 27.77
CA ILE A 64 -4.69 -2.65 27.36
C ILE A 64 -3.74 -1.77 28.17
N GLY A 65 -2.76 -1.16 27.51
CA GLY A 65 -1.83 -0.22 28.15
C GLY A 65 -1.09 -0.78 29.37
N GLY A 66 -0.80 -2.10 29.38
CA GLY A 66 -0.15 -2.78 30.50
C GLY A 66 -1.10 -3.38 31.56
N VAL A 67 -2.41 -3.16 31.45
CA VAL A 67 -3.42 -3.74 32.35
C VAL A 67 -4.13 -4.91 31.67
N LEU A 68 -4.29 -6.04 32.36
CA LEU A 68 -5.08 -7.18 31.89
C LEU A 68 -6.53 -7.03 32.35
N CYS A 69 -7.44 -6.91 31.40
CA CYS A 69 -8.88 -6.92 31.65
C CYS A 69 -9.44 -8.34 31.48
N GLU A 70 -10.05 -8.88 32.53
CA GLU A 70 -10.72 -10.19 32.50
C GLU A 70 -12.09 -10.10 31.81
N LYS A 71 -12.37 -11.07 30.94
CA LYS A 71 -13.63 -11.28 30.22
C LYS A 71 -13.87 -12.78 30.04
N THR A 72 -15.01 -13.16 29.44
CA THR A 72 -15.24 -14.54 28.98
C THR A 72 -15.15 -14.64 27.45
N VAL A 73 -14.95 -15.85 26.92
CA VAL A 73 -14.92 -16.09 25.47
C VAL A 73 -16.22 -15.61 24.80
N LYS A 74 -17.38 -15.87 25.42
CA LYS A 74 -18.69 -15.41 24.90
C LYS A 74 -18.83 -13.88 24.84
N ASP A 75 -18.14 -13.13 25.71
CA ASP A 75 -18.15 -11.66 25.66
C ASP A 75 -17.17 -11.10 24.62
N VAL A 76 -16.08 -11.84 24.36
CA VAL A 76 -14.99 -11.40 23.48
C VAL A 76 -15.31 -11.68 22.01
N ILE A 77 -15.92 -12.82 21.68
CA ILE A 77 -16.26 -13.21 20.30
C ILE A 77 -17.10 -12.13 19.58
N PRO A 78 -18.19 -11.58 20.17
CA PRO A 78 -18.98 -10.52 19.52
C PRO A 78 -18.17 -9.26 19.26
N THR A 79 -17.28 -8.89 20.19
CA THR A 79 -16.40 -7.72 20.06
C THR A 79 -15.42 -7.90 18.89
N LEU A 80 -14.76 -9.06 18.81
CA LEU A 80 -13.83 -9.38 17.73
C LEU A 80 -14.54 -9.46 16.37
N THR A 81 -15.75 -10.00 16.34
CA THR A 81 -16.58 -10.11 15.13
C THR A 81 -16.99 -8.74 14.60
N SER A 82 -17.49 -7.86 15.48
CA SER A 82 -17.86 -6.48 15.13
C SER A 82 -16.66 -5.70 14.58
N ASN A 83 -15.50 -5.80 15.24
CA ASN A 83 -14.28 -5.13 14.79
C ASN A 83 -13.82 -5.64 13.41
N ARG A 84 -13.83 -6.96 13.19
CA ARG A 84 -13.53 -7.56 11.88
C ARG A 84 -14.44 -7.03 10.78
N ASP A 85 -15.74 -6.89 11.06
CA ASP A 85 -16.71 -6.43 10.06
C ASP A 85 -16.53 -4.93 9.74
N GLN A 86 -16.18 -4.13 10.75
CA GLN A 86 -15.77 -2.74 10.55
C GLN A 86 -14.49 -2.64 9.71
N LEU A 87 -13.47 -3.46 9.99
CA LEU A 87 -12.25 -3.54 9.19
C LEU A 87 -12.53 -3.90 7.74
N ASN A 88 -13.37 -4.89 7.47
CA ASN A 88 -13.81 -5.25 6.11
C ASN A 88 -14.46 -4.07 5.38
N THR A 89 -15.32 -3.32 6.07
CA THR A 89 -16.00 -2.16 5.50
C THR A 89 -14.99 -1.06 5.15
N LEU A 90 -14.03 -0.80 6.03
CA LEU A 90 -12.97 0.17 5.81
C LEU A 90 -12.04 -0.24 4.66
N ILE A 91 -11.65 -1.51 4.57
CA ILE A 91 -10.83 -2.05 3.48
C ILE A 91 -11.56 -1.88 2.14
N THR A 92 -12.86 -2.14 2.10
CA THR A 92 -13.67 -1.94 0.88
C THR A 92 -13.67 -0.47 0.47
N SER A 93 -13.90 0.45 1.43
CA SER A 93 -13.84 1.89 1.18
C SER A 93 -12.47 2.38 0.72
N LEU A 94 -11.37 1.88 1.31
CA LEU A 94 -10.01 2.23 0.89
C LEU A 94 -9.66 1.67 -0.50
N ASN A 95 -10.14 0.48 -0.86
CA ASN A 95 -9.99 -0.06 -2.21
C ASN A 95 -10.67 0.81 -3.27
N GLU A 96 -11.88 1.28 -2.99
CA GLU A 96 -12.60 2.23 -3.85
C GLU A 96 -11.81 3.55 -3.99
N GLN A 97 -11.31 4.09 -2.88
CA GLN A 97 -10.50 5.31 -2.88
C GLN A 97 -9.18 5.12 -3.66
N LEU A 98 -8.52 3.98 -3.51
CA LEU A 98 -7.29 3.64 -4.23
C LEU A 98 -7.54 3.58 -5.73
N THR A 99 -8.64 2.95 -6.14
CA THR A 99 -9.06 2.86 -7.55
C THR A 99 -9.37 4.24 -8.12
N LYS A 100 -10.16 5.04 -7.40
CA LYS A 100 -10.50 6.42 -7.80
C LYS A 100 -9.24 7.28 -7.95
N LYS A 101 -8.28 7.18 -7.03
CA LYS A 101 -6.99 7.87 -7.11
C LYS A 101 -6.15 7.40 -8.29
N GLY A 102 -6.18 6.11 -8.61
CA GLY A 102 -5.54 5.57 -9.82
C GLY A 102 -6.10 6.17 -11.11
N ILE A 103 -7.43 6.32 -11.20
CA ILE A 103 -8.09 6.98 -12.34
C ILE A 103 -7.68 8.46 -12.39
N GLU A 104 -7.75 9.19 -11.27
CA GLU A 104 -7.36 10.60 -11.18
C GLU A 104 -5.90 10.82 -11.63
N ILE A 105 -4.98 9.94 -11.24
CA ILE A 105 -3.57 9.99 -11.67
C ILE A 105 -3.43 9.83 -13.18
N ASN A 106 -4.18 8.90 -13.79
CA ASN A 106 -4.15 8.68 -15.23
C ASN A 106 -4.73 9.87 -16.00
N GLU A 107 -5.88 10.40 -15.56
CA GLU A 107 -6.48 11.60 -16.13
C GLU A 107 -5.55 12.82 -16.01
N TYR A 108 -4.86 12.97 -14.87
CA TYR A 108 -3.89 14.04 -14.67
C TYR A 108 -2.69 13.89 -15.61
N LYS A 109 -2.21 12.66 -15.82
CA LYS A 109 -1.12 12.37 -16.75
C LYS A 109 -1.50 12.71 -18.19
N ASP A 110 -2.70 12.32 -18.63
CA ASP A 110 -3.19 12.56 -19.98
C ASP A 110 -3.45 14.06 -20.23
N LYS A 111 -3.97 14.76 -19.23
CA LYS A 111 -4.27 16.20 -19.32
C LYS A 111 -3.03 17.08 -19.54
N TYR A 112 -1.89 16.68 -18.97
CA TYR A 112 -0.66 17.47 -19.01
C TYR A 112 0.48 16.80 -19.79
N ASP A 113 0.21 15.69 -20.49
CA ASP A 113 1.20 14.88 -21.23
C ASP A 113 2.48 14.63 -20.42
N ILE A 114 2.29 14.23 -19.15
CA ILE A 114 3.41 14.04 -18.23
C ILE A 114 4.22 12.82 -18.69
N GLN A 115 5.34 13.09 -19.37
CA GLN A 115 6.32 12.07 -19.68
C GLN A 115 6.92 11.59 -18.37
N MET A 116 6.62 10.34 -17.98
CA MET A 116 7.37 9.68 -16.90
C MET A 116 8.84 9.71 -17.29
N GLN A 117 9.62 10.57 -16.64
CA GLN A 117 11.08 10.52 -16.65
C GLN A 117 11.52 9.20 -15.98
N GLY A 118 11.44 8.12 -16.75
CA GLY A 118 11.84 6.78 -16.35
C GLY A 118 12.54 6.01 -17.46
N ASN A 119 12.73 6.60 -18.67
CA ASN A 119 13.42 5.89 -19.75
C ASN A 119 14.10 6.82 -20.79
N LYS A 120 14.80 7.87 -20.35
CA LYS A 120 15.80 8.58 -21.19
C LYS A 120 17.21 8.36 -20.66
N SER A 121 17.66 7.12 -20.78
CA SER A 121 19.07 6.73 -20.88
C SER A 121 19.17 5.41 -21.64
N SER A 122 18.61 5.38 -22.85
CA SER A 122 19.03 4.45 -23.89
C SER A 122 20.42 4.88 -24.39
N ALA A 123 21.46 4.57 -23.63
CA ALA A 123 22.82 4.49 -24.16
C ALA A 123 23.02 3.05 -24.69
N PRO A 124 23.41 2.85 -25.97
CA PRO A 124 23.74 1.52 -26.47
C PRO A 124 24.95 0.96 -25.70
N PRO A 125 25.01 -0.34 -25.38
CA PRO A 125 26.16 -0.91 -24.68
C PRO A 125 27.40 -0.87 -25.59
N PRO A 126 28.57 -0.43 -25.09
CA PRO A 126 29.83 -0.60 -25.81
C PRO A 126 30.17 -2.10 -25.84
N LYS A 127 30.47 -2.62 -27.03
CA LYS A 127 30.98 -3.97 -27.27
C LYS A 127 32.28 -4.20 -26.49
N PRO A 128 32.45 -5.35 -25.79
CA PRO A 128 33.79 -5.79 -25.41
C PRO A 128 34.32 -6.77 -26.45
N GLU A 129 35.35 -6.34 -27.19
CA GLU A 129 36.26 -7.23 -27.90
C GLU A 129 37.41 -7.66 -26.96
N SER A 130 37.80 -8.93 -27.15
CA SER A 130 39.09 -9.58 -26.86
C SER A 130 39.51 -9.94 -25.42
N GLU A 131 39.78 -11.25 -25.32
CA GLU A 131 40.98 -11.90 -24.75
C GLU A 131 40.90 -12.64 -23.39
N SER A 132 40.83 -13.97 -23.54
CA SER A 132 41.67 -15.00 -22.92
C SER A 132 42.11 -14.85 -21.46
N GLY A 133 41.66 -15.79 -20.63
CA GLY A 133 42.24 -16.05 -19.32
C GLY A 133 41.67 -17.29 -18.65
N THR A 134 42.21 -18.47 -18.98
CA THR A 134 42.06 -19.72 -18.24
C THR A 134 42.26 -19.52 -16.73
N ARG A 135 41.35 -20.04 -15.88
CA ARG A 135 41.67 -20.79 -14.64
C ARG A 135 40.41 -21.29 -13.89
N SER A 136 40.36 -22.61 -13.86
CA SER A 136 39.81 -23.57 -12.89
C SER A 136 39.21 -23.11 -11.55
N ALA A 137 38.15 -23.85 -11.19
CA ALA A 137 37.78 -24.36 -9.86
C ALA A 137 37.03 -23.47 -8.86
N GLY A 138 35.93 -24.04 -8.33
CA GLY A 138 35.38 -23.63 -7.02
C GLY A 138 33.86 -23.65 -6.91
N VAL A 139 33.22 -24.82 -6.99
CA VAL A 139 31.86 -24.99 -6.46
C VAL A 139 31.98 -25.01 -4.94
N VAL A 140 31.51 -23.96 -4.26
CA VAL A 140 31.38 -23.97 -2.80
C VAL A 140 29.90 -23.97 -2.47
N VAL A 141 29.41 -25.15 -2.12
CA VAL A 141 28.14 -25.34 -1.45
C VAL A 141 28.27 -24.75 -0.06
N ASN A 142 27.30 -23.96 0.37
CA ASN A 142 27.28 -23.42 1.73
C ASN A 142 26.19 -24.17 2.52
N PRO A 143 26.54 -25.01 3.51
CA PRO A 143 25.56 -25.55 4.44
C PRO A 143 25.76 -25.05 5.89
N VAL A 144 24.59 -24.89 6.53
CA VAL A 144 24.26 -24.62 7.94
C VAL A 144 24.33 -23.18 8.39
#